data_AF-A0AA35W4J8-F1
#
_entry.id   AF-A0AA35W4J8-F1
#
_cell.length_a   1.000
_cell.length_b   1.000
_cell.length_c   1.000
_cell.angle_alpha   90.00
_cell.angle_beta   90.00
_cell.angle_gamma   90.00
#
_symmetry.space_group_name_H-M   'P 1'
#
loop_
_entity.id
_entity.type
_entity.pdbx_description
1 polymer ?
#
loop_
_entity_poly.entity_id
_entity_poly.type
_entity_poly.pdbx_seq_one_letter_code
_entity_poly.pdbx_strand_id
1 'polypeptide(L)'
;MDPVAFRPDSTLGVPGLLGALRAGTVTVCNALGNGVADDKGVYPYVPELIRYYLGAEPIIENVTTYMMWDPDQRGEALARLDELVVKPVGESGGYRRADRSPRHRAGAGDARATIEAEPRNWIVQEVVQLSTLPSFAGQRLEPRHLDCGPSC
;
A
#
# COMPACT_ATOMS: atom_id res chain seq x y z
N MET A 1 -16.92 -13.38 -2.68
CA MET A 1 -16.41 -14.72 -3.04
C MET A 1 -17.38 -15.81 -2.61
N ASP A 2 -17.72 -15.93 -1.32
CA ASP A 2 -18.72 -16.88 -0.82
C ASP A 2 -19.67 -16.16 0.14
N PRO A 3 -20.96 -15.95 -0.20
CA PRO A 3 -21.91 -15.24 0.67
C PRO A 3 -22.25 -16.01 1.96
N VAL A 4 -21.95 -17.32 2.04
CA VAL A 4 -22.18 -18.10 3.27
C VAL A 4 -21.09 -17.83 4.31
N ALA A 5 -19.88 -17.50 3.86
CA ALA A 5 -18.71 -17.30 4.74
C ALA A 5 -18.27 -15.84 4.88
N PHE A 6 -18.58 -14.99 3.91
CA PHE A 6 -18.17 -13.59 3.87
C PHE A 6 -19.39 -12.65 3.85
N ARG A 7 -19.40 -11.66 2.96
CA ARG A 7 -20.50 -10.70 2.79
C ARG A 7 -21.79 -11.41 2.36
N PRO A 8 -22.84 -11.48 3.20
CA PRO A 8 -24.04 -12.26 2.91
C PRO A 8 -24.91 -11.62 1.82
N ASP A 9 -24.76 -10.31 1.59
CA ASP A 9 -25.41 -9.53 0.55
C ASP A 9 -24.72 -9.65 -0.82
N SER A 10 -23.57 -10.33 -0.90
CA SER A 10 -22.77 -10.44 -2.13
C SER A 10 -23.45 -11.31 -3.18
N THR A 11 -23.91 -10.70 -4.27
CA THR A 11 -24.42 -11.40 -5.46
C THR A 11 -23.31 -11.87 -6.43
N LEU A 12 -22.05 -11.45 -6.21
CA LEU A 12 -20.89 -11.79 -7.05
C LEU A 12 -20.25 -13.15 -6.71
N GLY A 13 -20.58 -13.73 -5.56
CA GLY A 13 -19.92 -14.93 -5.04
C GLY A 13 -20.65 -16.22 -5.41
N VAL A 14 -20.02 -17.36 -5.11
CA VAL A 14 -20.62 -18.70 -5.22
C VAL A 14 -20.85 -19.23 -3.80
N PRO A 15 -22.11 -19.44 -3.38
CA PRO A 15 -22.43 -20.02 -2.07
C PRO A 15 -21.74 -21.38 -1.87
N GLY A 16 -21.02 -21.55 -0.76
CA GLY A 16 -20.35 -22.81 -0.40
C GLY A 16 -18.99 -23.03 -1.06
N LEU A 17 -18.47 -22.05 -1.81
CA LEU A 17 -17.14 -22.13 -2.42
C LEU A 17 -16.03 -22.34 -1.39
N LEU A 18 -16.12 -21.72 -0.21
CA LEU A 18 -15.14 -21.94 0.86
C LEU A 18 -15.19 -23.39 1.38
N GLY A 19 -16.37 -24.00 1.38
CA GLY A 19 -16.55 -25.41 1.73
C GLY A 19 -15.85 -26.33 0.72
N ALA A 20 -16.04 -26.08 -0.58
CA ALA A 20 -15.36 -26.82 -1.65
C ALA A 20 -13.83 -26.65 -1.58
N LEU A 21 -13.35 -25.43 -1.30
CA LEU A 21 -11.92 -25.17 -1.09
C LEU A 21 -11.36 -25.96 0.09
N ARG A 22 -12.05 -25.97 1.24
CA ARG A 22 -11.64 -26.74 2.42
C ARG A 22 -11.67 -28.25 2.19
N ALA A 23 -12.58 -28.73 1.35
CA ALA A 23 -12.65 -30.12 0.93
C ALA A 23 -11.56 -30.52 -0.08
N GLY A 24 -10.77 -29.56 -0.58
CA GLY A 24 -9.71 -29.81 -1.56
C GLY A 24 -10.22 -30.20 -2.95
N THR A 25 -11.51 -29.99 -3.25
CA THR A 25 -12.10 -30.35 -4.54
C THR A 25 -11.87 -29.28 -5.61
N VAL A 26 -11.55 -28.06 -5.19
CA VAL A 26 -11.23 -26.92 -6.05
C VAL A 26 -10.03 -26.17 -5.49
N THR A 27 -9.36 -25.40 -6.35
CA THR A 27 -8.30 -24.45 -5.96
C THR A 27 -8.65 -23.07 -6.50
N VAL A 28 -8.40 -22.02 -5.71
CA VAL A 28 -8.53 -20.62 -6.14
C VAL A 28 -7.15 -20.00 -6.28
N CYS A 29 -6.99 -19.17 -7.31
CA CYS A 29 -5.81 -18.37 -7.53
C CYS A 29 -6.23 -16.90 -7.72
N ASN A 30 -5.76 -15.96 -6.91
CA ASN A 30 -4.85 -16.13 -5.77
C ASN A 30 -5.54 -16.76 -4.54
N ALA A 31 -4.73 -17.28 -3.61
CA ALA A 31 -5.23 -17.89 -2.38
C ALA A 31 -5.97 -16.87 -1.49
N LEU A 32 -7.01 -17.36 -0.80
CA LEU A 32 -7.74 -16.56 0.19
C LEU A 32 -6.80 -16.06 1.30
N GLY A 33 -6.92 -14.77 1.63
CA GLY A 33 -6.14 -14.14 2.70
C GLY A 33 -4.75 -13.64 2.28
N ASN A 34 -4.36 -13.80 1.02
CA ASN A 34 -3.08 -13.29 0.52
C ASN A 34 -2.91 -11.76 0.69
N GLY A 35 -4.02 -11.01 0.80
CA GLY A 35 -4.00 -9.56 0.98
C GLY A 35 -3.29 -9.09 2.24
N VAL A 36 -3.12 -9.94 3.26
CA VAL A 36 -2.31 -9.61 4.44
C VAL A 36 -0.85 -9.36 4.06
N ALA A 37 -0.32 -10.09 3.08
CA ALA A 37 1.08 -9.97 2.65
C ALA A 37 1.36 -8.67 1.87
N ASP A 38 0.33 -8.09 1.24
CA ASP A 38 0.40 -6.83 0.48
C ASP A 38 -0.16 -5.63 1.28
N ASP A 39 -0.46 -5.83 2.56
CA ASP A 39 -0.92 -4.75 3.41
C ASP A 39 0.20 -3.73 3.64
N LYS A 40 -0.13 -2.44 3.60
CA LYS A 40 0.85 -1.35 3.81
C LYS A 40 1.48 -1.41 5.21
N GLY A 41 0.79 -2.03 6.16
CA GLY A 41 1.28 -2.37 7.49
C GLY A 41 2.39 -3.41 7.51
N VAL A 42 2.39 -4.32 6.54
CA VAL A 42 3.37 -5.42 6.39
C VAL A 42 4.55 -5.01 5.51
N TYR A 43 4.33 -4.11 4.55
CA TYR A 43 5.35 -3.63 3.61
C TYR A 43 6.74 -3.32 4.24
N PRO A 44 6.87 -2.56 5.35
CA PRO A 44 8.18 -2.25 5.93
C PRO A 44 8.97 -3.48 6.40
N TYR A 45 8.30 -4.60 6.66
CA TYR A 45 8.90 -5.83 7.15
C TYR A 45 9.39 -6.75 6.02
N VAL A 46 9.06 -6.48 4.76
CA VAL A 46 9.47 -7.32 3.61
C VAL A 46 10.99 -7.60 3.59
N PRO A 47 11.88 -6.63 3.85
CA PRO A 47 13.32 -6.90 3.95
C PRO A 47 13.67 -7.95 5.01
N GLU A 48 13.07 -7.85 6.20
CA GLU A 48 13.27 -8.81 7.28
C GLU A 48 12.67 -10.18 6.95
N LEU A 49 11.52 -10.23 6.27
CA LEU A 49 10.92 -11.48 5.80
C LEU A 49 11.84 -12.19 4.79
N ILE A 50 12.46 -11.44 3.88
CA ILE A 50 13.45 -11.98 2.92
C ILE A 50 14.63 -12.61 3.68
N ARG A 51 15.21 -11.88 4.64
CA ARG A 51 16.32 -12.40 5.45
C ARG A 51 15.93 -13.63 6.25
N TYR A 52 14.76 -13.59 6.89
CA TYR A 52 14.29 -14.67 7.75
C TYR A 52 13.96 -15.95 6.97
N TYR A 53 13.19 -15.84 5.88
CA TYR A 53 12.72 -17.01 5.13
C TYR A 53 13.71 -17.51 4.09
N LEU A 54 14.51 -16.63 3.49
CA LEU A 54 15.42 -16.98 2.38
C LEU A 54 16.90 -16.95 2.79
N GLY A 55 17.25 -16.41 3.96
CA GLY A 55 18.64 -16.27 4.39
C GLY A 55 19.47 -15.38 3.45
N ALA A 56 18.81 -14.48 2.72
CA ALA A 56 19.41 -13.64 1.69
C ALA A 56 19.19 -12.15 1.99
N GLU A 57 20.06 -11.31 1.44
CA GLU A 57 19.83 -9.87 1.46
C GLU A 57 18.84 -9.45 0.35
N PRO A 58 17.93 -8.50 0.61
CA PRO A 58 17.04 -7.97 -0.42
C PRO A 58 17.81 -7.35 -1.58
N ILE A 59 17.46 -7.72 -2.80
CA ILE A 59 18.06 -7.17 -4.02
C ILE A 59 17.44 -5.82 -4.38
N ILE A 60 16.13 -5.68 -4.13
CA ILE A 60 15.37 -4.45 -4.37
C ILE A 60 15.10 -3.83 -3.00
N GLU A 61 15.49 -2.57 -2.84
CA GLU A 61 15.26 -1.82 -1.61
C GLU A 61 13.81 -1.37 -1.49
N ASN A 62 13.28 -1.44 -0.27
CA ASN A 62 11.99 -0.85 0.04
C ASN A 62 12.12 0.66 0.21
N VAL A 63 11.04 1.38 -0.12
CA VAL A 63 10.91 2.78 0.24
C VAL A 63 10.76 2.87 1.76
N THR A 64 11.57 3.73 2.40
CA THR A 64 11.45 4.00 3.82
C THR A 64 10.02 4.40 4.17
N THR A 65 9.43 3.63 5.07
CA THR A 65 8.02 3.72 5.47
C THR A 65 7.93 3.76 6.98
N TYR A 66 7.36 4.84 7.50
CA TYR A 66 7.16 5.10 8.92
C TYR A 66 5.77 4.62 9.34
N MET A 67 5.72 3.87 10.44
CA MET A 67 4.48 3.34 11.00
C MET A 67 3.93 4.29 12.04
N MET A 68 2.77 4.89 11.77
CA MET A 68 2.27 5.96 12.63
C MET A 68 1.79 5.46 14.01
N TRP A 69 1.62 4.15 14.20
CA TRP A 69 1.36 3.58 15.52
C TRP A 69 2.59 3.53 16.43
N ASP A 70 3.80 3.54 15.86
CA ASP A 70 5.05 3.62 16.61
C ASP A 70 5.29 5.09 16.98
N PRO A 71 5.32 5.45 18.29
CA PRO A 71 5.49 6.82 18.72
C PRO A 71 6.78 7.49 18.24
N ASP A 72 7.87 6.73 18.13
CA ASP A 72 9.18 7.27 17.76
C ASP A 72 9.20 7.58 16.26
N GLN A 73 8.76 6.62 15.43
CA GLN A 73 8.63 6.82 13.99
C GLN A 73 7.61 7.91 13.65
N ARG A 74 6.49 7.97 14.39
CA ARG A 74 5.49 9.03 14.23
C ARG A 74 6.07 10.40 14.58
N GLY A 75 6.83 10.50 15.68
CA GLY A 75 7.49 11.74 16.08
C GLY A 75 8.43 12.27 15.00
N GLU A 76 9.24 11.38 14.44
CA GLU A 76 10.15 11.71 13.33
C GLU A 76 9.39 12.14 12.07
N ALA A 77 8.42 11.36 11.62
CA ALA A 77 7.66 11.66 10.40
C ALA A 77 6.84 12.96 10.52
N LEU A 78 6.21 13.22 11.68
CA LEU A 78 5.43 14.44 11.90
C LEU A 78 6.32 15.70 11.95
N ALA A 79 7.59 15.59 12.31
CA ALA A 79 8.52 16.72 12.36
C ALA A 79 8.89 17.26 10.97
N ARG A 80 8.74 16.43 9.92
CA ARG A 80 9.04 16.76 8.51
C ARG A 80 7.92 16.34 7.57
N LEU A 81 6.67 16.40 8.04
CA LEU A 81 5.51 15.87 7.32
C LEU A 81 5.31 16.51 5.95
N ASP A 82 5.75 17.76 5.77
CA ASP A 82 5.71 18.51 4.53
C ASP A 82 6.67 17.97 3.45
N GLU A 83 7.65 17.16 3.82
CA GLU A 83 8.58 16.50 2.90
C GLU A 83 8.14 15.09 2.51
N LEU A 84 7.12 14.54 3.18
CA LEU A 84 6.74 13.13 3.09
C LEU A 84 5.36 12.93 2.42
N VAL A 85 5.02 11.68 2.16
CA VAL A 85 3.71 11.28 1.59
C VAL A 85 2.93 10.47 2.61
N VAL A 86 1.73 10.95 2.95
CA VAL A 86 0.81 10.26 3.87
C VAL A 86 -0.11 9.32 3.08
N LYS A 87 -0.24 8.06 3.53
CA LYS A 87 -1.11 7.06 2.89
C LYS A 87 -1.94 6.29 3.93
N PRO A 88 -3.23 6.02 3.65
CA PRO A 88 -4.04 5.16 4.50
C PRO A 88 -3.64 3.68 4.34
N VAL A 89 -3.63 2.91 5.43
CA VAL A 89 -3.26 1.48 5.44
C VAL A 89 -4.30 0.64 4.70
N GLY A 90 -5.56 0.69 5.15
CA GLY A 90 -6.63 -0.23 4.72
C GLY A 90 -7.35 0.10 3.40
N GLU A 91 -6.96 1.15 2.67
CA GLU A 91 -7.57 1.46 1.38
C GLU A 91 -6.77 0.81 0.22
N SER A 92 -7.47 0.08 -0.66
CA SER A 92 -6.90 -0.47 -1.90
C SER A 92 -6.33 0.66 -2.77
N GLY A 93 -5.09 0.50 -3.21
CA GLY A 93 -4.38 1.51 -4.01
C GLY A 93 -5.20 1.98 -5.22
N GLY A 94 -5.56 3.26 -5.24
CA GLY A 94 -6.23 3.89 -6.38
C GLY A 94 -7.45 4.75 -6.05
N TYR A 95 -8.15 4.53 -4.92
CA TYR A 95 -9.39 5.26 -4.63
C TYR A 95 -9.20 6.61 -3.93
N ARG A 96 -8.16 6.77 -3.12
CA ARG A 96 -7.63 8.08 -2.73
C ARG A 96 -6.20 8.17 -3.21
N ARG A 97 -5.96 9.07 -4.17
CA ARG A 97 -4.59 9.47 -4.48
C ARG A 97 -3.98 9.96 -3.19
N ALA A 98 -2.90 9.29 -2.75
CA ALA A 98 -2.02 9.81 -1.72
C ALA A 98 -1.74 11.28 -2.07
N ASP A 99 -2.10 12.16 -1.15
CA ASP A 99 -1.91 13.59 -1.35
C ASP A 99 -0.41 13.82 -1.59
N ARG A 100 -0.09 14.32 -2.77
CA ARG A 100 1.28 14.51 -3.25
C ARG A 100 1.86 15.72 -2.50
N SER A 101 2.90 15.56 -1.69
CA SER A 101 3.73 16.72 -1.33
C SER A 101 4.79 16.97 -2.39
N PRO A 102 4.94 18.22 -2.88
CA PRO A 102 5.80 19.20 -2.19
C PRO A 102 5.22 20.63 -2.05
N ARG A 103 3.96 20.93 -2.42
CA ARG A 103 3.47 22.34 -2.48
C ARG A 103 2.01 22.63 -2.07
N HIS A 104 1.25 21.67 -1.53
CA HIS A 104 -0.13 21.97 -1.12
C HIS A 104 -0.19 22.55 0.31
N ARG A 105 0.02 23.87 0.42
CA ARG A 105 -0.06 24.69 1.65
C ARG A 105 -1.41 24.69 2.39
N ALA A 106 -2.34 23.79 2.05
CA ALA A 106 -3.70 23.80 2.60
C ALA A 106 -4.04 22.58 3.50
N GLY A 107 -3.18 21.55 3.59
CA GLY A 107 -3.57 20.25 4.20
C GLY A 107 -2.75 19.75 5.41
N ALA A 108 -1.59 20.34 5.72
CA ALA A 108 -0.70 19.77 6.75
C ALA A 108 -1.31 19.72 8.16
N GLY A 109 -2.13 20.70 8.53
CA GLY A 109 -2.85 20.70 9.81
C GLY A 109 -3.92 19.60 9.91
N ASP A 110 -4.56 19.28 8.78
CA ASP A 110 -5.60 18.25 8.70
C ASP A 110 -4.98 16.84 8.73
N ALA A 111 -3.88 16.64 8.01
CA ALA A 111 -3.16 15.37 7.99
C ALA A 111 -2.60 14.99 9.37
N ARG A 112 -1.98 15.95 10.09
CA ARG A 112 -1.46 15.68 11.44
C ARG A 112 -2.56 15.29 12.42
N ALA A 113 -3.66 16.06 12.46
CA ALA A 113 -4.78 15.76 13.35
C ALA A 113 -5.40 14.39 13.04
N THR A 114 -5.51 14.05 11.75
CA THR A 114 -6.05 12.76 11.31
C THR A 114 -5.14 11.58 11.68
N ILE A 115 -3.81 11.75 11.55
CA ILE A 115 -2.82 10.75 11.97
C ILE A 115 -2.84 10.57 13.49
N GLU A 116 -2.89 11.66 14.26
CA GLU A 116 -2.91 11.61 15.73
C GLU A 116 -4.20 10.99 16.26
N ALA A 117 -5.34 11.17 15.57
CA ALA A 117 -6.62 10.57 15.94
C ALA A 117 -6.63 9.05 15.76
N GLU A 118 -6.12 8.54 14.63
CA GLU A 118 -6.14 7.10 14.31
C GLU A 118 -4.81 6.61 13.73
N PRO A 119 -3.72 6.58 14.53
CA PRO A 119 -2.36 6.33 14.02
C PRO A 119 -2.18 4.97 13.35
N ARG A 120 -2.98 3.96 13.70
CA ARG A 120 -2.90 2.63 13.07
C ARG A 120 -3.38 2.61 11.62
N ASN A 121 -4.18 3.59 11.22
CA ASN A 121 -4.76 3.65 9.88
C ASN A 121 -3.89 4.38 8.87
N TRP A 122 -2.68 4.83 9.26
CA TRP A 122 -1.80 5.64 8.43
C TRP A 122 -0.37 5.11 8.42
N ILE A 123 0.24 5.24 7.24
CA ILE A 123 1.70 5.18 7.08
C ILE A 123 2.17 6.47 6.42
N VAL A 124 3.44 6.78 6.63
CA VAL A 124 4.11 7.90 5.97
C VAL A 124 5.33 7.37 5.24
N GLN A 125 5.59 7.83 4.02
CA GLN A 125 6.69 7.34 3.18
C GLN A 125 7.54 8.47 2.64
N GLU A 126 8.82 8.18 2.45
CA GLU A 126 9.73 9.03 1.69
C GLU A 126 9.24 9.23 0.25
N VAL A 127 9.47 10.42 -0.30
CA VAL A 127 9.10 10.74 -1.68
C VAL A 127 10.10 10.09 -2.63
N VAL A 128 9.63 9.14 -3.43
CA VAL A 128 10.43 8.55 -4.51
C VAL A 128 10.40 9.45 -5.75
N GLN A 129 11.58 9.83 -6.24
CA GLN A 129 11.72 10.51 -7.53
C GLN A 129 11.52 9.50 -8.67
N LEU A 130 10.32 9.49 -9.25
CA LEU A 130 9.99 8.58 -10.34
C LEU A 130 10.76 8.94 -11.62
N SER A 131 11.31 7.91 -12.26
CA SER A 131 11.91 8.02 -13.59
C SER A 131 10.92 8.60 -14.60
N THR A 132 11.43 9.24 -15.66
CA THR A 132 10.59 9.80 -16.74
C THR A 132 10.91 9.16 -18.07
N LEU A 133 9.89 9.05 -18.92
CA LEU A 133 10.04 8.70 -20.32
C LEU A 133 9.37 9.74 -21.23
N PRO A 134 9.87 9.95 -22.46
CA PRO A 134 9.20 10.80 -23.43
C PRO A 134 7.82 10.23 -23.78
N SER A 135 6.78 11.00 -23.49
CA SER A 135 5.41 10.66 -23.84
C SER A 135 4.82 11.76 -24.70
N PHE A 136 3.95 11.37 -25.64
CA PHE A 136 3.33 12.32 -26.54
C PHE A 136 2.21 13.08 -25.82
N ALA A 137 2.39 14.38 -25.68
CA ALA A 137 1.40 15.30 -25.12
C ALA A 137 0.97 16.28 -26.22
N GLY A 138 -0.18 16.02 -26.83
CA GLY A 138 -0.69 16.85 -27.94
C GLY A 138 0.10 16.63 -29.23
N GLN A 139 1.04 17.51 -29.54
CA GLN A 139 1.92 17.41 -30.73
C GLN A 139 3.42 17.39 -30.37
N ARG A 140 3.76 17.29 -29.09
CA ARG A 140 5.15 17.36 -28.61
C ARG A 140 5.47 16.18 -27.71
N LEU A 141 6.73 15.78 -27.70
CA LEU A 141 7.26 14.84 -26.73
C LEU A 141 7.61 15.59 -25.45
N GLU A 142 7.04 15.16 -24.33
CA GLU A 142 7.29 15.71 -23.00
C GLU A 142 7.64 14.58 -22.02
N PRO A 143 8.56 14.80 -21.07
CA PRO A 143 8.85 13.81 -20.05
C PRO A 143 7.64 13.60 -19.13
N ARG A 144 7.24 12.34 -18.93
CA ARG A 144 6.19 11.95 -17.99
C ARG A 144 6.72 10.87 -17.04
N HIS A 145 6.35 10.98 -15.76
CA HIS A 145 6.74 9.99 -14.75
C HIS A 145 6.14 8.62 -15.07
N LEU A 146 6.97 7.59 -14.94
CA LEU A 146 6.58 6.20 -15.10
C LEU A 146 6.89 5.44 -13.80
N ASP A 147 6.01 4.51 -13.50
CA ASP A 147 6.25 3.42 -12.56
C ASP A 147 6.14 2.08 -13.31
N CYS A 148 6.93 1.08 -12.90
CA CYS A 148 6.97 -0.23 -13.55
C CYS A 148 6.36 -1.30 -12.63
N GLY A 149 5.25 -1.90 -13.06
CA GLY A 149 4.60 -3.01 -12.36
C GLY A 149 4.80 -4.33 -13.13
N PRO A 150 5.92 -5.05 -12.96
CA PRO A 150 6.10 -6.36 -13.55
C PRO A 150 5.18 -7.39 -12.88
N SER A 151 4.65 -8.33 -13.65
CA SER A 151 4.00 -9.53 -13.11
C SER A 151 5.05 -10.59 -12.83
N CYS A 152 5.18 -11.00 -11.56
CA CYS A 152 5.98 -12.16 -11.16
C CYS A 152 5.22 -13.47 -11.35
#